data_AF-R4RZS9-F1
#
_entry.id   AF-R4RZS9-F1
#
_cell.length_a   1.000
_cell.length_b   1.000
_cell.length_c   1.000
_cell.angle_alpha   90.00
_cell.angle_beta   90.00
_cell.angle_gamma   90.00
#
_symmetry.space_group_name_H-M   'P 1'
#
loop_
_entity.id
_entity.type
_entity.pdbx_description
1 polymer ?
#
loop_
_entity_poly.entity_id
_entity_poly.type
_entity_poly.pdbx_seq_one_letter_code
_entity_poly.pdbx_strand_id
1 'polypeptide(L)'
;MFKLQNQLKIISICLLAFLGMLLINNNQVMAMNNGHSNGHDINNGQQNQRNLEIQAGILLELNNQQARIGEQIINASRNNASEETINNLVRRSIQLSQQISNQQIIVHNAMPRQGNNQNNPNPPNNNRRR
;
A
#
# COMPACT_ATOMS: atom_id res chain seq x y z
N MET A 1 28.65 -11.51 -25.52
CA MET A 1 27.21 -11.69 -25.25
C MET A 1 26.78 -11.27 -23.83
N PHE A 2 27.65 -10.65 -23.01
CA PHE A 2 27.36 -10.30 -21.60
C PHE A 2 26.49 -9.05 -21.39
N LYS A 3 26.48 -8.08 -22.33
CA LYS A 3 25.70 -6.84 -22.19
C LYS A 3 24.19 -7.04 -22.26
N LEU A 4 23.73 -8.03 -23.04
CA LEU A 4 22.29 -8.28 -23.25
C LEU A 4 21.62 -8.85 -21.99
N GLN A 5 22.35 -9.66 -21.21
CA GLN A 5 21.82 -10.28 -20.00
C GLN A 5 21.55 -9.27 -18.89
N ASN A 6 22.42 -8.26 -18.73
CA ASN A 6 22.20 -7.18 -17.76
C ASN A 6 21.03 -6.27 -18.17
N GLN A 7 20.86 -6.00 -19.46
CA GLN A 7 19.74 -5.21 -19.96
C GLN A 7 18.40 -5.94 -19.77
N LEU A 8 18.35 -7.25 -20.03
CA LEU A 8 17.14 -8.05 -19.80
C LEU A 8 16.78 -8.14 -18.31
N LYS A 9 17.77 -8.20 -17.42
CA LYS A 9 17.54 -8.14 -15.95
C LYS A 9 16.90 -6.82 -15.52
N ILE A 10 17.39 -5.70 -16.04
CA ILE A 10 16.84 -4.37 -15.71
C ILE A 10 15.40 -4.25 -16.23
N ILE A 11 15.14 -4.69 -17.47
CA ILE A 11 13.80 -4.68 -18.06
C ILE A 11 12.83 -5.54 -17.23
N SER A 12 13.27 -6.72 -16.78
CA SER A 12 12.46 -7.61 -15.95
C SER A 12 12.09 -6.99 -14.60
N ILE A 13 13.03 -6.30 -13.94
CA ILE A 13 12.77 -5.62 -12.66
C ILE A 13 11.82 -4.44 -12.84
N CYS A 14 12.00 -3.64 -13.89
CA CYS A 14 11.11 -2.52 -14.21
C CYS A 14 9.68 -3.01 -14.51
N LEU A 15 9.53 -4.11 -15.26
CA LEU A 15 8.23 -4.71 -15.56
C LEU A 15 7.54 -5.24 -14.30
N LEU A 16 8.28 -5.88 -13.39
CA LEU A 16 7.73 -6.37 -12.13
C LEU A 16 7.24 -5.22 -11.24
N ALA A 17 7.98 -4.12 -11.17
CA ALA A 17 7.56 -2.92 -10.44
C ALA A 17 6.30 -2.27 -11.03
N PHE A 18 6.20 -2.20 -12.36
CA PHE A 18 5.02 -1.68 -13.05
C PHE A 18 3.77 -2.55 -12.84
N LEU A 19 3.91 -3.88 -12.91
CA LEU A 19 2.80 -4.80 -12.62
C LEU A 19 2.31 -4.68 -11.18
N GLY A 20 3.23 -4.53 -10.22
CA GLY A 20 2.89 -4.27 -8.82
C GLY A 20 2.05 -3.00 -8.65
N MET A 21 2.44 -1.91 -9.33
CA MET A 21 1.70 -0.65 -9.29
C MET A 21 0.32 -0.72 -9.98
N LEU A 22 0.22 -1.43 -11.10
CA LEU A 22 -1.04 -1.59 -11.85
C LEU A 22 -2.11 -2.34 -11.04
N LEU A 23 -1.71 -3.39 -10.30
CA LEU A 23 -2.63 -4.17 -9.47
C LEU A 23 -3.17 -3.37 -8.27
N ILE A 24 -2.39 -2.42 -7.74
CA ILE A 24 -2.81 -1.56 -6.62
C ILE A 24 -3.85 -0.54 -7.05
N ASN A 25 -3.72 0.04 -8.25
CA ASN A 25 -4.59 1.13 -8.70
C ASN A 25 -6.00 0.67 -9.12
N ASN A 26 -6.17 -0.62 -9.47
CA ASN A 26 -7.46 -1.14 -9.92
C ASN A 26 -8.46 -1.39 -8.76
N ASN A 27 -7.98 -1.47 -7.51
CA ASN A 27 -8.85 -1.66 -6.34
C ASN A 27 -9.31 -0.33 -5.72
N GLN A 28 -8.61 0.78 -5.99
CA GLN A 28 -8.87 2.08 -5.34
C GLN A 28 -10.00 2.88 -6.02
N VAL A 29 -10.35 2.58 -7.27
CA VAL A 29 -11.37 3.32 -8.05
C VAL A 29 -12.81 2.89 -7.72
N MET A 30 -13.02 1.74 -7.05
CA MET A 30 -14.35 1.18 -6.79
C MET A 30 -14.98 1.50 -5.42
N ALA A 31 -14.38 2.37 -4.60
CA ALA A 31 -14.84 2.59 -3.22
C ALA A 31 -15.28 4.03 -2.89
N MET A 32 -15.75 4.79 -3.88
CA MET A 32 -16.27 6.15 -3.67
C MET A 32 -17.72 6.26 -4.11
N ASN A 33 -18.64 5.55 -3.43
CA ASN A 33 -20.05 5.94 -3.42
C ASN A 33 -20.86 5.40 -2.22
N ASN A 34 -21.33 6.35 -1.41
CA ASN A 34 -22.52 6.38 -0.55
C ASN A 34 -22.75 5.34 0.57
N GLY A 35 -22.74 5.86 1.82
CA GLY A 35 -23.38 5.22 2.97
C GLY A 35 -23.40 6.15 4.18
N HIS A 36 -24.49 6.89 4.36
CA HIS A 36 -24.78 7.70 5.54
C HIS A 36 -24.98 6.77 6.73
N SER A 37 -24.00 6.67 7.64
CA SER A 37 -24.06 5.82 8.83
C SER A 37 -24.40 6.65 10.06
N ASN A 38 -25.64 6.53 10.51
CA ASN A 38 -26.18 7.13 11.72
C ASN A 38 -25.40 6.69 12.98
N GLY A 39 -25.30 7.61 13.94
CA GLY A 39 -24.30 7.61 14.99
C GLY A 39 -24.48 6.61 16.13
N HIS A 40 -23.34 6.12 16.63
CA HIS A 40 -23.12 5.91 18.07
C HIS A 40 -21.63 5.78 18.50
N ASP A 41 -20.62 6.09 17.67
CA ASP A 41 -19.20 5.94 18.04
C ASP A 41 -18.30 7.08 17.51
N ILE A 42 -18.68 8.33 17.76
CA ILE A 42 -18.02 9.51 17.17
C ILE A 42 -16.56 9.63 17.61
N ASN A 43 -16.21 9.25 18.85
CA ASN A 43 -14.84 9.43 19.37
C ASN A 43 -13.85 8.37 18.86
N ASN A 44 -14.22 7.08 18.84
CA ASN A 44 -13.33 6.02 18.38
C ASN A 44 -13.21 5.98 16.85
N GLY A 45 -14.30 6.25 16.12
CA GLY A 45 -14.28 6.32 14.66
C GLY A 45 -13.38 7.44 14.14
N GLN A 46 -13.43 8.61 14.76
CA GLN A 46 -12.64 9.78 14.36
C GLN A 46 -11.15 9.61 14.70
N GLN A 47 -10.81 8.93 15.80
CA GLN A 47 -9.42 8.60 16.14
C GLN A 47 -8.82 7.56 15.18
N ASN A 48 -9.58 6.52 14.84
CA ASN A 48 -9.17 5.50 13.88
C ASN A 48 -8.99 6.08 12.47
N GLN A 49 -9.87 7.00 12.07
CA GLN A 49 -9.77 7.69 10.79
C GLN A 49 -8.51 8.57 10.70
N ARG A 50 -8.19 9.37 11.73
CA ARG A 50 -6.95 10.15 11.77
C ARG A 50 -5.70 9.26 11.73
N ASN A 51 -5.73 8.13 12.44
CA ASN A 51 -4.61 7.18 12.43
C ASN A 51 -4.41 6.57 11.04
N LEU A 52 -5.49 6.22 10.33
CA LEU A 52 -5.44 5.73 8.96
C LEU A 52 -4.89 6.78 8.00
N GLU A 53 -5.32 8.04 8.11
CA GLU A 53 -4.81 9.16 7.30
C GLU A 53 -3.31 9.37 7.49
N ILE A 54 -2.83 9.33 8.74
CA ILE A 54 -1.39 9.45 9.06
C ILE A 54 -0.61 8.30 8.40
N GLN A 55 -1.08 7.06 8.57
CA GLN A 55 -0.40 5.89 8.00
C GLN A 55 -0.41 5.89 6.46
N ALA A 56 -1.50 6.35 5.85
CA ALA A 56 -1.59 6.53 4.40
C ALA A 56 -0.64 7.62 3.90
N GLY A 57 -0.50 8.72 4.65
CA GLY A 57 0.47 9.78 4.38
C GLY A 57 1.92 9.28 4.44
N ILE A 58 2.26 8.48 5.45
CA ILE A 58 3.58 7.83 5.55
C ILE A 58 3.82 6.92 4.35
N LEU A 59 2.83 6.10 3.98
CA LEU A 59 2.93 5.22 2.82
C LEU A 59 3.14 6.00 1.51
N LEU A 60 2.44 7.11 1.33
CA LEU A 60 2.62 8.00 0.17
C LEU A 60 4.04 8.55 0.10
N GLU A 61 4.57 9.05 1.22
CA GLU A 61 5.92 9.60 1.29
C GLU A 61 6.98 8.52 0.97
N LEU A 62 6.84 7.31 1.50
CA LEU A 62 7.73 6.20 1.19
C LEU A 62 7.72 5.85 -0.31
N ASN A 63 6.54 5.84 -0.93
CA ASN A 63 6.41 5.60 -2.38
C ASN A 63 7.05 6.72 -3.21
N ASN A 64 6.91 7.98 -2.78
CA ASN A 64 7.58 9.12 -3.43
C ASN A 64 9.10 9.01 -3.34
N GLN A 65 9.63 8.59 -2.19
CA GLN A 65 11.07 8.34 -2.01
C GLN A 65 11.56 7.19 -2.91
N GLN A 66 10.75 6.14 -3.08
CA GLN A 66 11.07 5.02 -3.96
C GLN A 66 11.18 5.47 -5.42
N ALA A 67 10.27 6.34 -5.87
CA ALA A 67 10.33 6.93 -7.21
C ALA A 67 11.62 7.75 -7.41
N ARG A 68 11.98 8.59 -6.43
CA ARG A 68 13.23 9.39 -6.45
C ARG A 68 14.48 8.51 -6.52
N ILE A 69 14.52 7.40 -5.78
CA ILE A 69 15.65 6.45 -5.87
C ILE A 69 15.68 5.80 -7.26
N GLY A 70 14.53 5.46 -7.83
CA GLY A 70 14.42 4.95 -9.21
C GLY A 70 15.04 5.92 -10.23
N GLU A 71 14.70 7.21 -10.14
CA GLU A 71 15.31 8.26 -10.98
C GLU A 71 16.82 8.36 -10.79
N GLN A 72 17.31 8.30 -9.54
CA GLN A 72 18.75 8.31 -9.26
C GLN A 72 19.47 7.13 -9.88
N ILE A 73 18.89 5.92 -9.83
CA ILE A 73 19.46 4.72 -10.47
C ILE A 73 19.54 4.91 -11.98
N ILE A 74 18.48 5.43 -12.61
CA ILE A 74 18.45 5.69 -14.05
C ILE A 74 19.51 6.73 -14.43
N ASN A 75 19.59 7.83 -13.69
CA ASN A 75 20.55 8.90 -13.96
C ASN A 75 22.00 8.43 -13.73
N ALA A 76 22.26 7.70 -12.65
CA ALA A 76 23.57 7.11 -12.38
C ALA A 76 23.98 6.14 -13.50
N SER A 77 23.05 5.32 -13.99
CA SER A 77 23.30 4.39 -15.10
C SER A 77 23.59 5.14 -16.41
N ARG A 78 22.84 6.20 -16.73
CA ARG A 78 23.05 7.04 -17.92
C ARG A 78 24.40 7.76 -17.89
N ASN A 79 24.82 8.20 -16.72
CA ASN A 79 26.08 8.92 -16.54
C ASN A 79 27.29 7.99 -16.33
N ASN A 80 27.13 6.67 -16.53
CA ASN A 80 28.18 5.67 -16.31
C ASN A 80 28.81 5.76 -14.91
N ALA A 81 28.00 6.01 -13.90
CA ALA A 81 28.44 5.98 -12.51
C ALA A 81 29.04 4.59 -12.17
N SER A 82 29.87 4.54 -11.13
CA SER A 82 30.48 3.28 -10.71
C SER A 82 29.43 2.24 -10.34
N GLU A 83 29.75 0.97 -10.58
CA GLU A 83 28.89 -0.15 -10.22
C GLU A 83 28.58 -0.17 -8.72
N GLU A 84 29.55 0.23 -7.88
CA GLU A 84 29.34 0.41 -6.44
C GLU A 84 28.27 1.45 -6.14
N THR A 85 28.29 2.60 -6.82
CA THR A 85 27.28 3.65 -6.63
C THR A 85 25.88 3.14 -6.98
N ILE A 86 25.76 2.47 -8.12
CA ILE A 86 24.49 1.89 -8.58
C ILE A 86 24.02 0.81 -7.59
N ASN A 87 24.90 -0.08 -7.15
CA ASN A 87 24.57 -1.13 -6.18
C ASN A 87 24.13 -0.58 -4.82
N ASN A 88 24.73 0.52 -4.35
CA ASN A 88 24.31 1.18 -3.12
C ASN A 88 22.90 1.76 -3.25
N LEU A 89 22.57 2.39 -4.38
CA LEU A 89 21.22 2.88 -4.67
C LEU A 89 20.20 1.72 -4.76
N VAL A 90 20.56 0.63 -5.43
CA VAL A 90 19.72 -0.58 -5.53
C VAL A 90 19.45 -1.19 -4.15
N ARG A 91 20.47 -1.31 -3.30
CA ARG A 91 20.30 -1.79 -1.92
C ARG A 91 19.34 -0.91 -1.12
N ARG A 92 19.48 0.42 -1.24
CA ARG A 92 18.58 1.37 -0.60
C ARG A 92 17.14 1.22 -1.10
N SER A 93 16.96 1.01 -2.41
CA SER A 93 15.65 0.74 -3.02
C SER A 93 14.99 -0.53 -2.47
N ILE A 94 15.77 -1.60 -2.26
CA ILE A 94 15.26 -2.85 -1.68
C ILE A 94 14.82 -2.64 -0.22
N GLN A 95 15.63 -1.94 0.58
CA GLN A 95 15.29 -1.64 1.98
C GLN A 95 14.02 -0.78 2.07
N LEU A 96 13.89 0.22 1.20
CA LEU A 96 12.70 1.07 1.18
C LEU A 96 11.46 0.30 0.72
N SER A 97 11.60 -0.61 -0.25
CA SER A 97 10.51 -1.51 -0.65
C SER A 97 10.02 -2.40 0.49
N GLN A 98 10.91 -2.89 1.36
CA GLN A 98 10.53 -3.64 2.57
C GLN A 98 9.77 -2.76 3.56
N GLN A 99 10.19 -1.52 3.76
CA GLN A 99 9.47 -0.56 4.61
C GLN A 99 8.07 -0.25 4.06
N ILE A 100 7.94 -0.05 2.74
CA ILE A 100 6.65 0.15 2.06
C ILE A 100 5.74 -1.04 2.32
N SER A 101 6.24 -2.27 2.15
CA SER A 101 5.46 -3.48 2.40
C SER A 101 4.96 -3.58 3.84
N ASN A 102 5.83 -3.30 4.82
CA ASN A 102 5.43 -3.26 6.22
C ASN A 102 4.38 -2.19 6.48
N GLN A 103 4.54 -0.99 5.91
CA GLN A 103 3.58 0.11 6.07
C GLN A 103 2.23 -0.20 5.41
N GLN A 104 2.22 -0.91 4.28
CA GLN A 104 0.98 -1.39 3.64
C GLN A 104 0.20 -2.33 4.55
N ILE A 105 0.87 -3.23 5.28
CA ILE A 105 0.22 -4.11 6.25
C ILE A 105 -0.43 -3.30 7.38
N ILE A 106 0.28 -2.28 7.88
CA ILE A 106 -0.23 -1.40 8.94
C ILE A 106 -1.49 -0.66 8.45
N VAL A 107 -1.42 -0.01 7.28
CA VAL A 107 -2.57 0.68 6.66
C VAL A 107 -3.73 -0.29 6.46
N HIS A 108 -3.46 -1.49 5.95
CA HIS A 108 -4.48 -2.52 5.75
C HIS A 108 -5.16 -2.93 7.06
N ASN A 109 -4.41 -3.07 8.14
CA ASN A 109 -4.95 -3.42 9.45
C ASN A 109 -5.70 -2.26 10.12
N ALA A 110 -5.36 -1.01 9.78
CA ALA A 110 -6.04 0.18 10.27
C ALA A 110 -7.33 0.50 9.52
N MET A 111 -7.54 -0.07 8.32
CA MET A 111 -8.80 0.11 7.59
C MET A 111 -9.97 -0.56 8.33
N PRO A 112 -11.11 0.13 8.50
CA PRO A 112 -12.29 -0.47 9.11
C PRO A 112 -12.74 -1.65 8.25
N ARG A 113 -12.73 -2.85 8.85
CA ARG A 113 -13.29 -4.03 8.20
C ARG A 113 -14.80 -3.82 8.09
N GLN A 114 -15.32 -3.78 6.87
CA GLN A 114 -16.75 -3.84 6.61
C GLN A 114 -17.23 -5.22 7.08
N GLY A 115 -17.60 -5.32 8.36
CA GLY A 115 -18.29 -6.47 8.89
C GLY A 115 -19.68 -6.51 8.27
N ASN A 116 -19.94 -7.54 7.46
CA ASN A 116 -21.30 -8.02 7.22
C ASN A 116 -21.89 -8.45 8.57
N ASN A 117 -22.37 -7.50 9.37
CA ASN A 117 -23.31 -7.73 10.47
C ASN A 117 -24.74 -7.76 9.89
N GLN A 118 -24.95 -8.60 8.89
CA GLN A 118 -26.28 -9.15 8.63
C GLN A 118 -26.23 -10.57 9.15
N ASN A 119 -26.70 -10.75 10.39
CA ASN A 119 -27.34 -11.94 10.94
C ASN A 119 -27.28 -11.84 12.48
N ASN A 120 -28.08 -10.93 13.03
CA ASN A 120 -28.58 -11.12 14.39
C ASN A 120 -29.88 -11.93 14.25
N PRO A 121 -29.89 -13.26 14.43
CA PRO A 121 -31.15 -13.94 14.69
C PRO A 121 -31.60 -13.46 16.07
N ASN A 122 -32.58 -12.54 16.11
CA ASN A 122 -33.30 -12.27 17.35
C ASN A 122 -33.67 -13.63 17.97
N PRO A 123 -33.39 -13.88 19.26
CA PRO A 123 -33.96 -15.04 19.91
C PRO A 123 -35.49 -14.89 19.87
N PRO A 124 -36.26 -15.96 19.58
CA PRO A 124 -37.70 -15.89 19.61
C PRO A 124 -38.13 -15.48 21.02
N ASN A 125 -38.87 -14.37 21.09
CA ASN A 125 -39.51 -13.86 22.30
C ASN A 125 -40.54 -14.90 22.80
N ASN A 126 -40.09 -15.82 23.64
CA ASN A 126 -40.94 -16.77 24.35
C ASN A 126 -41.44 -16.17 25.66
N ASN A 127 -42.23 -15.11 25.59
CA ASN A 127 -43.13 -14.76 26.68
C ASN A 127 -44.52 -15.35 26.43
N ARG A 128 -44.61 -16.66 26.70
CA ARG A 128 -45.84 -17.34 27.12
C ARG A 128 -45.66 -17.70 28.59
N ARG A 129 -46.70 -17.43 29.41
CA ARG A 129 -46.84 -17.62 30.88
C ARG A 129 -46.57 -16.30 31.64
N ARG A 130 -47.52 -15.70 32.37
CA ARG A 130 -48.77 -16.16 32.99
C ARG A 130 -49.82 -15.06 32.92
#